data_AF-A0A2T6F9D3-F1
#
_entry.id   AF-A0A2T6F9D3-F1
#
_cell.length_a   1.000
_cell.length_b   1.000
_cell.length_c   1.000
_cell.angle_alpha   90.00
_cell.angle_beta   90.00
_cell.angle_gamma   90.00
#
_symmetry.space_group_name_H-M   'P 1'
#
loop_
_entity.id
_entity.type
_entity.pdbx_description
1 polymer ?
#
loop_
_entity_poly.entity_id
_entity_poly.type
_entity_poly.pdbx_seq_one_letter_code
_entity_poly.pdbx_strand_id
1 'polypeptide(L)'
;MSIAASTQMTLDFQPGLTERFTGVLDCIRQGAYTHRNPLKTIAADMDMSQSDLSRKLSGSLDDPRRMSVEDLEKYLVATGDVTPIYYLVEKYLSDDEAKQRRAMGELAKQLPAILALIKSASAQAQG
;
A
#
# COMPACT_ATOMS: atom_id res chain seq x y z
N MET A 1 22.16 -8.83 39.33
CA MET A 1 22.32 -9.23 37.91
C MET A 1 21.03 -8.84 37.20
N SER A 2 21.10 -7.98 36.18
CA SER A 2 19.94 -7.52 35.43
C SER A 2 20.00 -8.14 34.03
N ILE A 3 18.92 -8.80 33.60
CA ILE A 3 18.84 -9.45 32.30
C ILE A 3 18.19 -8.45 31.34
N ALA A 4 18.98 -7.86 30.46
CA ALA A 4 18.46 -7.01 29.38
C ALA A 4 18.02 -7.91 28.22
N ALA A 5 16.71 -8.06 28.04
CA ALA A 5 16.16 -8.55 26.77
C ALA A 5 16.10 -7.35 25.80
N SER A 6 17.13 -7.20 24.97
CA SER A 6 17.30 -6.05 24.06
C SER A 6 17.08 -6.42 22.58
N THR A 7 16.10 -7.28 22.28
CA THR A 7 15.61 -7.42 20.91
C THR A 7 14.25 -6.75 20.82
N GLN A 8 14.27 -5.44 20.60
CA GLN A 8 13.09 -4.69 20.21
C GLN A 8 12.72 -5.11 18.78
N MET A 9 11.64 -5.89 18.64
CA MET A 9 11.02 -6.17 17.34
C MET A 9 10.15 -4.99 16.94
N THR A 10 10.59 -4.22 15.95
CA THR A 10 9.74 -3.22 15.29
C THR A 10 8.82 -3.95 14.32
N LEU A 11 7.56 -4.12 14.70
CA LEU A 11 6.52 -4.63 13.82
C LEU A 11 5.97 -3.48 12.99
N ASP A 12 6.39 -3.42 11.73
CA ASP A 12 5.89 -2.44 10.78
C ASP A 12 4.64 -3.02 10.08
N PHE A 13 3.46 -2.67 10.61
CA PHE A 13 2.19 -3.01 9.99
C PHE A 13 1.95 -2.05 8.83
N GLN A 14 2.49 -2.39 7.66
CA GLN A 14 2.15 -1.66 6.45
C GLN A 14 0.68 -1.98 6.09
N PRO A 15 -0.20 -0.97 5.99
CA PRO A 15 -1.56 -1.17 5.53
C PRO A 15 -1.52 -1.85 4.15
N GLY A 16 -2.52 -2.70 3.86
CA GLY A 16 -2.62 -3.39 2.57
C GLY A 16 -2.55 -2.38 1.42
N LEU A 17 -2.11 -2.79 0.22
CA LEU A 17 -2.06 -1.87 -0.93
C LEU A 17 -3.43 -1.24 -1.20
N THR A 18 -4.50 -1.99 -0.93
CA THR A 18 -5.88 -1.51 -1.03
C THR A 18 -6.29 -0.47 0.00
N GLU A 19 -5.60 -0.39 1.14
CA GLU A 19 -5.82 0.62 2.17
C GLU A 19 -4.98 1.88 1.93
N ARG A 20 -3.80 1.72 1.31
CA ARG A 20 -2.87 2.83 1.00
C ARG A 20 -3.28 3.61 -0.24
N PHE A 21 -3.88 2.95 -1.22
CA PHE A 21 -4.18 3.52 -2.52
C PHE A 21 -5.66 3.44 -2.86
N THR A 22 -6.22 4.57 -3.30
CA THR A 22 -7.64 4.62 -3.72
C THR A 22 -7.85 4.00 -5.10
N GLY A 23 -6.80 3.91 -5.92
CA GLY A 23 -6.81 3.29 -7.24
C GLY A 23 -5.41 3.04 -7.80
N VAL A 24 -5.37 2.31 -8.93
CA VAL A 24 -4.14 1.97 -9.65
C VAL A 24 -3.35 3.22 -10.05
N LEU A 25 -4.06 4.27 -10.49
CA LEU A 25 -3.41 5.53 -10.88
C LEU A 25 -2.65 6.16 -9.71
N ASP A 26 -3.13 5.99 -8.48
CA ASP A 26 -2.47 6.50 -7.29
C ASP A 26 -1.20 5.71 -6.94
N CYS A 27 -1.22 4.39 -7.18
CA CYS A 27 -0.03 3.54 -7.10
C CYS A 27 1.06 4.02 -8.08
N ILE A 28 0.67 4.20 -9.35
CA ILE A 28 1.59 4.67 -10.40
C ILE A 28 2.09 6.07 -10.06
N ARG A 29 1.23 6.97 -9.60
CA ARG A 29 1.60 8.33 -9.23
C ARG A 29 2.64 8.34 -8.12
N GLN A 30 2.35 7.65 -7.01
CA GLN A 30 3.29 7.58 -5.90
C GLN A 30 4.60 6.94 -6.37
N GLY A 31 4.54 5.80 -7.06
CA GLY A 31 5.72 5.12 -7.60
C GLY A 31 6.56 6.02 -8.49
N ALA A 32 5.95 6.71 -9.46
CA ALA A 32 6.65 7.61 -10.38
C ALA A 32 7.36 8.77 -9.68
N TYR A 33 6.79 9.33 -8.61
CA TYR A 33 7.38 10.44 -7.86
C TYR A 33 8.42 10.00 -6.82
N THR A 34 8.34 8.78 -6.30
CA THR A 34 9.29 8.24 -5.32
C THR A 34 10.38 7.36 -5.95
N HIS A 35 10.27 7.06 -7.24
CA HIS A 35 11.23 6.26 -7.96
C HIS A 35 12.62 6.91 -7.97
N ARG A 36 13.66 6.07 -7.99
CA ARG A 36 15.06 6.54 -8.00
C ARG A 36 15.39 7.37 -9.24
N ASN A 37 14.76 7.08 -10.38
CA ASN A 37 14.96 7.82 -11.61
C ASN A 37 14.03 9.03 -11.63
N PRO A 38 14.52 10.21 -12.07
CA PRO A 38 13.67 11.39 -12.21
C PRO A 38 12.49 11.14 -13.16
N LEU A 39 11.38 11.83 -12.94
CA LEU A 39 10.17 11.73 -13.77
C LEU A 39 10.45 11.96 -15.26
N LYS A 40 11.42 12.82 -15.61
CA LYS A 40 11.85 13.06 -16.98
C LYS A 40 12.44 11.80 -17.63
N THR A 41 13.23 11.03 -16.89
CA THR A 41 13.84 9.78 -17.37
C THR A 41 12.76 8.73 -17.58
N ILE A 42 11.86 8.57 -16.61
CA ILE A 42 10.72 7.64 -16.72
C ILE A 42 9.85 7.99 -17.94
N ALA A 43 9.55 9.27 -18.15
CA ALA A 43 8.79 9.72 -19.31
C ALA A 43 9.50 9.41 -20.63
N ALA A 44 10.81 9.63 -20.69
CA ALA A 44 11.61 9.31 -21.88
C ALA A 44 11.63 7.80 -22.16
N ASP A 45 11.76 6.96 -21.12
CA ASP A 45 11.72 5.51 -21.24
C ASP A 45 10.32 5.00 -21.65
N MET A 46 9.28 5.79 -21.42
CA MET A 46 7.89 5.55 -21.87
C MET A 46 7.56 6.20 -23.23
N ASP A 47 8.57 6.70 -23.96
CA ASP A 47 8.42 7.41 -25.24
C ASP A 47 7.49 8.63 -25.18
N MET A 48 7.51 9.39 -24.07
CA MET A 48 6.68 10.60 -23.90
C MET A 48 7.40 11.75 -23.20
N SER A 49 6.80 12.94 -23.24
CA SER A 49 7.34 14.10 -22.53
C SER A 49 7.05 14.05 -21.03
N GLN A 50 7.91 14.66 -20.20
CA GLN A 50 7.66 14.79 -18.76
C GLN A 50 6.32 15.48 -18.46
N SER A 51 5.95 16.49 -19.26
CA SER A 51 4.70 17.22 -19.11
C SER A 51 3.49 16.33 -19.43
N ASP A 52 3.58 15.47 -20.44
CA ASP A 52 2.53 14.51 -20.76
C ASP A 52 2.37 13.46 -19.66
N LEU A 53 3.47 12.92 -19.14
CA LEU A 53 3.42 11.99 -18.01
C LEU A 53 2.82 12.65 -16.77
N SER A 54 3.23 13.88 -16.42
CA SER A 54 2.67 14.60 -15.27
C SER A 54 1.17 14.89 -15.42
N ARG A 55 0.70 15.19 -16.64
CA ARG A 55 -0.74 15.37 -16.92
C ARG A 55 -1.51 14.06 -16.81
N LYS A 56 -0.96 12.95 -17.32
CA LYS A 56 -1.56 11.61 -17.14
C LYS A 56 -1.69 11.25 -15.66
N LEU A 57 -0.66 11.54 -14.87
CA LEU A 57 -0.64 11.28 -13.43
C LEU A 57 -1.59 12.18 -12.63
N SER A 58 -1.96 13.37 -13.11
CA SER A 58 -2.94 14.22 -12.39
C SER A 58 -4.33 13.59 -12.33
N GLY A 59 -4.67 12.73 -13.29
CA GLY A 59 -5.91 11.97 -13.30
C GLY A 59 -7.17 12.78 -13.61
N SER A 60 -7.01 13.96 -14.23
CA SER A 60 -8.14 14.80 -14.66
C SER A 60 -9.12 14.00 -15.52
N LEU A 61 -10.39 14.00 -15.12
CA LEU A 61 -11.46 13.24 -15.80
C LEU A 61 -11.76 13.74 -17.20
N ASP A 62 -11.59 15.05 -17.41
CA ASP A 62 -11.90 15.76 -18.65
C ASP A 62 -10.71 15.88 -19.62
N ASP A 63 -9.53 15.37 -19.25
CA ASP A 63 -8.36 15.42 -20.13
C ASP A 63 -8.45 14.28 -21.16
N PRO A 64 -8.40 14.53 -22.49
CA PRO A 64 -8.34 13.46 -23.48
C PRO A 64 -7.04 12.63 -23.39
N ARG A 65 -5.97 13.16 -22.78
CA ARG A 65 -4.68 12.47 -22.61
C ARG A 65 -4.59 11.68 -21.30
N ARG A 66 -5.61 10.88 -20.99
CA ARG A 66 -5.65 10.08 -19.75
C ARG A 66 -4.58 8.99 -19.75
N MET A 67 -4.30 8.46 -18.56
CA MET A 67 -3.49 7.26 -18.41
C MET A 67 -4.26 6.06 -19.00
N SER A 68 -3.72 5.47 -20.06
CA SER A 68 -4.27 4.26 -20.68
C SER A 68 -3.67 2.99 -20.08
N VAL A 69 -4.22 1.83 -20.45
CA VAL A 69 -3.65 0.53 -20.08
C VAL A 69 -2.29 0.32 -20.75
N GLU A 70 -2.12 0.81 -21.98
CA GLU A 70 -0.84 0.75 -22.68
C GLU A 70 0.23 1.60 -21.96
N ASP A 71 -0.15 2.77 -21.44
CA ASP A 71 0.77 3.59 -20.64
C ASP A 71 1.14 2.89 -19.32
N LEU A 72 0.22 2.11 -18.73
CA LEU A 72 0.54 1.30 -17.55
C LEU A 72 1.58 0.24 -17.90
N GLU A 73 1.40 -0.50 -19.01
CA GLU A 73 2.39 -1.50 -19.45
C GLU A 73 3.76 -0.86 -19.70
N LYS A 74 3.80 0.29 -20.38
CA LYS A 74 5.03 1.07 -20.58
C LYS A 74 5.65 1.51 -19.27
N TYR A 75 4.85 1.96 -18.30
CA TYR A 75 5.33 2.32 -16.98
C TYR A 75 5.97 1.13 -16.25
N LEU A 76 5.32 -0.04 -16.28
CA LEU A 76 5.84 -1.26 -15.66
C LEU A 76 7.19 -1.66 -16.27
N VAL A 77 7.33 -1.55 -17.60
CA VAL A 77 8.59 -1.85 -18.29
C VAL A 77 9.67 -0.81 -17.96
N ALA A 78 9.33 0.48 -17.99
CA ALA A 78 10.27 1.58 -17.76
C ALA A 78 10.80 1.63 -16.32
N THR A 79 9.95 1.32 -15.34
CA THR A 79 10.29 1.44 -13.91
C THR A 79 10.60 0.10 -13.25
N GLY A 80 10.09 -1.02 -13.78
CA GLY A 80 10.07 -2.31 -13.09
C GLY A 80 9.16 -2.36 -11.87
N ASP A 81 8.38 -1.30 -11.62
CA ASP A 81 7.52 -1.19 -10.44
C ASP A 81 6.21 -1.97 -10.66
N VAL A 82 6.16 -3.20 -10.14
CA VAL A 82 4.99 -4.09 -10.21
C VAL A 82 3.93 -3.80 -9.14
N THR A 83 4.10 -2.77 -8.31
CA THR A 83 3.12 -2.36 -7.28
C THR A 83 1.69 -2.18 -7.83
N PRO A 84 1.47 -1.55 -9.00
CA PRO A 84 0.13 -1.42 -9.58
C PRO A 84 -0.56 -2.77 -9.86
N ILE A 85 0.21 -3.81 -10.21
CA ILE A 85 -0.31 -5.16 -10.43
C ILE A 85 -0.66 -5.83 -9.12
N TYR A 86 0.22 -5.74 -8.12
CA TYR A 86 -0.09 -6.27 -6.79
C TYR A 86 -1.31 -5.60 -6.16
N TYR A 87 -1.50 -4.30 -6.40
CA TYR A 87 -2.71 -3.60 -6.00
C TYR A 87 -3.96 -4.21 -6.65
N LEU A 88 -3.93 -4.46 -7.97
CA LEU A 88 -5.06 -5.07 -8.69
C LEU A 88 -5.35 -6.49 -8.20
N VAL A 89 -4.32 -7.29 -7.96
CA VAL A 89 -4.45 -8.64 -7.41
C VAL A 89 -5.05 -8.57 -6.01
N GLU A 90 -4.54 -7.71 -5.15
CA GLU A 90 -5.06 -7.56 -3.79
C GLU A 90 -6.51 -7.05 -3.80
N LYS A 91 -6.86 -6.15 -4.72
CA LYS A 91 -8.20 -5.54 -4.81
C LYS A 91 -9.26 -6.48 -5.38
N TYR A 92 -8.91 -7.29 -6.38
CA TYR A 92 -9.90 -8.04 -7.18
C TYR A 92 -9.73 -9.55 -7.10
N LEU A 93 -8.55 -10.04 -6.69
CA LEU A 93 -8.22 -11.46 -6.60
C LEU A 93 -8.12 -11.96 -5.15
N SER A 94 -8.12 -11.07 -4.15
CA SER A 94 -8.20 -11.49 -2.75
C SER A 94 -9.57 -12.10 -2.50
N ASP A 95 -9.58 -13.39 -2.18
CA ASP A 95 -10.76 -14.08 -1.69
C ASP A 95 -11.19 -13.42 -0.37
N ASP A 96 -12.35 -12.74 -0.38
CA ASP A 96 -12.91 -12.05 0.79
C ASP A 96 -13.01 -13.01 1.98
N GLU A 97 -13.23 -14.29 1.73
CA GLU A 97 -13.29 -15.34 2.74
C GLU A 97 -11.91 -15.55 3.40
N ALA A 98 -10.82 -15.54 2.62
CA ALA A 98 -9.45 -15.64 3.14
C ALA A 98 -9.02 -14.39 3.92
N LYS A 99 -9.45 -13.20 3.48
CA LYS A 99 -9.22 -11.93 4.20
C LYS A 99 -9.95 -11.93 5.55
N GLN A 100 -11.22 -12.34 5.57
CA GLN A 100 -12.01 -12.47 6.79
C GLN A 100 -11.40 -13.51 7.73
N ARG A 101 -10.94 -14.66 7.21
CA ARG A 101 -10.30 -15.71 8.01
C ARG A 101 -8.99 -15.26 8.65
N ARG A 102 -8.16 -14.50 7.92
CA ARG A 102 -6.93 -13.89 8.48
C ARG A 102 -7.26 -12.85 9.55
N ALA A 103 -8.23 -11.97 9.30
CA ALA A 103 -8.67 -10.98 10.26
C ALA A 103 -9.22 -11.63 11.55
N MET A 104 -10.07 -12.65 11.44
CA MET A 104 -10.53 -13.43 12.59
C MET A 104 -9.39 -14.16 13.31
N GLY A 105 -8.40 -14.68 12.57
CA GLY A 105 -7.23 -15.34 13.13
C GLY A 105 -6.36 -14.39 13.97
N GLU A 106 -6.09 -13.20 13.46
CA GLU A 106 -5.32 -12.18 14.20
C GLU A 106 -6.09 -11.65 15.41
N LEU A 107 -7.40 -11.43 15.28
CA LEU A 107 -8.25 -11.05 16.40
C LEU A 107 -8.25 -12.12 17.50
N ALA A 108 -8.34 -13.41 17.14
CA ALA A 108 -8.29 -14.51 18.09
C ALA A 108 -6.96 -14.59 18.85
N LYS A 109 -5.84 -14.27 18.20
CA LYS A 109 -4.51 -14.23 18.84
C LYS A 109 -4.39 -13.09 19.85
N GLN A 110 -5.01 -11.94 19.57
CA GLN A 110 -4.91 -10.76 20.43
C GLN A 110 -5.98 -10.69 21.52
N LEU A 111 -7.07 -11.45 21.39
CA LEU A 111 -8.17 -11.54 22.36
C LEU A 111 -7.70 -11.74 23.81
N PRO A 112 -6.75 -12.65 24.11
CA PRO A 112 -6.28 -12.86 25.48
C PRO A 112 -5.59 -11.63 26.08
N ALA A 113 -4.81 -10.91 25.27
CA ALA A 113 -4.12 -9.69 25.70
C ALA A 113 -5.12 -8.55 25.94
N ILE A 114 -6.11 -8.39 25.07
CA ILE A 114 -7.19 -7.41 25.23
C ILE A 114 -8.01 -7.70 26.49
N LEU A 115 -8.36 -8.96 26.74
CA LEU A 115 -9.09 -9.37 27.95
C LEU A 115 -8.29 -9.13 29.23
N ALA A 116 -6.97 -9.37 29.20
CA ALA A 116 -6.09 -9.07 30.33
C ALA A 116 -6.05 -7.57 30.64
N LEU A 117 -5.97 -6.73 29.61
CA LEU A 117 -5.99 -5.27 29.75
C LEU A 117 -7.34 -4.77 30.28
N ILE A 118 -8.47 -5.27 29.77
CA ILE A 118 -9.80 -4.95 30.28
C ILE A 118 -9.91 -5.30 31.76
N LYS A 119 -9.44 -6.49 32.16
CA LYS A 119 -9.46 -6.93 33.56
C LYS A 119 -8.64 -5.99 34.45
N SER A 120 -7.45 -5.56 34.02
CA SER A 120 -6.64 -4.59 34.76
C SER A 120 -7.30 -3.21 34.86
N ALA A 121 -7.94 -2.74 33.79
CA ALA A 121 -8.63 -1.45 33.77
C ALA A 121 -9.89 -1.44 34.66
N SER A 122 -10.67 -2.54 34.65
CA SER A 122 -11.84 -2.68 35.51
C SER A 122 -11.51 -2.82 37.00
N ALA A 123 -10.31 -3.31 37.33
CA ALA A 123 -9.83 -3.41 38.70
C ALA A 123 -9.40 -2.05 39.28
N GLN A 124 -8.95 -1.11 38.45
CA GLN A 124 -8.60 0.25 38.86
C GLN A 124 -9.81 1.18 39.06
N ALA A 125 -10.98 0.81 38.55
CA ALA A 125 -12.22 1.59 38.69
C ALA A 125 -13.03 1.26 39.97
N GLN A 126 -12.61 0.26 40.76
CA GLN A 126 -13.27 -0.17 42.01
C GLN A 126 -12.44 0.11 43.27
N GLY A 127 -11.37 0.92 43.16
CA GLY A 127 -10.51 1.34 44.27
C GLY A 127 -10.71 2.80 44.63
#